data_AF-A0A928J6E9-F1
#
_entry.id   AF-A0A928J6E9-F1
#
_cell.length_a   1.000
_cell.length_b   1.000
_cell.length_c   1.000
_cell.angle_alpha   90.00
_cell.angle_beta   90.00
_cell.angle_gamma   90.00
#
_symmetry.space_group_name_H-M   'P 1'
#
loop_
_entity.id
_entity.type
_entity.pdbx_description
1 polymer ?
#
loop_
_entity_poly.entity_id
_entity_poly.type
_entity_poly.pdbx_seq_one_letter_code
_entity_poly.pdbx_strand_id
1 'polypeptide(L)'
;MKGEIISLEQLYKMLHISKRKAAWMLQNGIIPCEIRNTPTHKYSVRKEDVLAYMTKSEREKRKEIPVGIFNAKKTNNPRRTESQGSDCGGYFDDTNYKLRGKERARFKEMLENLLSAVPDTLTVDEVAELTGYHRRTILRYVQRKYIYAVAIMGKYYISKQSIINYLATR
;
A
#
# COMPACT_ATOMS: atom_id res chain seq x y z
N MET A 1 45.10 9.86 10.69
CA MET A 1 44.05 9.75 11.72
C MET A 1 43.37 8.40 11.53
N LYS A 2 43.31 7.53 12.54
CA LYS A 2 42.61 6.25 12.43
C LYS A 2 41.11 6.55 12.48
N GLY A 3 40.43 6.48 11.34
CA GLY A 3 38.98 6.60 11.28
C GLY A 3 38.34 5.55 12.19
N GLU A 4 37.34 5.96 12.97
CA GLU A 4 36.63 5.06 13.88
C GLU A 4 35.90 4.00 13.05
N ILE A 5 36.24 2.72 13.28
CA ILE A 5 35.62 1.59 12.58
C ILE A 5 34.41 1.13 13.37
N ILE A 6 33.27 1.04 12.70
CA ILE A 6 32.03 0.55 13.28
C ILE A 6 31.65 -0.81 12.69
N SER A 7 30.98 -1.60 13.52
CA SER A 7 30.40 -2.89 13.14
C SER A 7 29.02 -2.74 12.51
N LEU A 8 28.51 -3.81 11.88
CA LEU A 8 27.13 -3.89 11.39
C LEU A 8 26.12 -3.57 12.49
N GLU A 9 26.38 -4.00 13.73
CA GLU A 9 25.50 -3.75 14.88
C GLU A 9 25.38 -2.27 15.22
N GLN A 10 26.47 -1.53 15.12
CA GLN A 10 26.48 -0.09 15.35
C GLN A 10 25.82 0.66 14.17
N LEU A 11 26.09 0.22 12.94
CA LEU A 11 25.54 0.83 11.73
C LEU A 11 24.00 0.87 11.72
N TYR A 12 23.34 -0.27 11.93
CA TYR A 12 21.88 -0.31 11.83
C TYR A 12 21.20 0.50 12.95
N LYS A 13 21.84 0.60 14.13
CA LYS A 13 21.37 1.44 15.24
C LYS A 13 21.49 2.92 14.89
N MET A 14 22.61 3.33 14.29
CA MET A 14 22.80 4.72 13.83
C MET A 14 21.81 5.12 12.72
N LEU A 15 21.53 4.21 11.78
CA LEU A 15 20.65 4.48 10.64
C LEU A 15 19.17 4.20 10.89
N HIS A 16 18.80 3.67 12.06
CA HIS A 16 17.43 3.25 12.40
C HIS A 16 16.78 2.34 11.34
N ILE A 17 17.54 1.35 10.85
CA ILE A 17 17.09 0.36 9.86
C ILE A 17 17.21 -1.06 10.40
N SER A 18 16.58 -2.03 9.73
CA SER A 18 16.73 -3.43 10.10
C SER A 18 18.14 -3.94 9.81
N LYS A 19 18.61 -4.93 10.58
CA LYS A 19 19.91 -5.61 10.35
C LYS A 19 20.04 -6.15 8.92
N ARG A 20 18.94 -6.68 8.37
CA ARG A 20 18.87 -7.18 6.98
C ARG A 20 19.11 -6.06 5.97
N LYS A 21 18.47 -4.91 6.16
CA LYS A 21 18.62 -3.75 5.26
C LYS A 21 20.04 -3.20 5.32
N ALA A 22 20.61 -3.08 6.52
CA ALA A 22 21.99 -2.64 6.70
C ALA A 22 22.99 -3.59 6.00
N ALA A 23 22.86 -4.90 6.21
CA ALA A 23 23.74 -5.88 5.56
C ALA A 23 23.63 -5.85 4.02
N TRP A 24 22.41 -5.69 3.50
CA TRP A 24 22.19 -5.57 2.06
C TRP A 24 22.83 -4.31 1.49
N MET A 25 22.71 -3.16 2.17
CA MET A 25 23.35 -1.91 1.73
C MET A 25 24.87 -2.03 1.65
N LEU A 26 25.49 -2.74 2.61
CA LEU A 26 26.93 -3.01 2.60
C LEU A 26 27.35 -3.94 1.46
N GLN A 27 26.57 -4.98 1.19
CA GLN A 27 26.83 -5.93 0.10
C GLN A 27 26.70 -5.30 -1.28
N ASN A 28 25.78 -4.35 -1.44
CA ASN A 28 25.55 -3.64 -2.71
C ASN A 28 26.44 -2.39 -2.85
N GLY A 29 27.33 -2.13 -1.90
CA GLY A 29 28.28 -1.01 -1.98
C GLY A 29 27.65 0.39 -1.81
N ILE A 30 26.43 0.48 -1.25
CA ILE A 30 25.78 1.78 -0.99
C ILE A 30 26.57 2.58 0.06
N ILE A 31 27.07 1.87 1.07
CA ILE A 31 28.03 2.41 2.04
C ILE A 31 29.31 1.60 1.89
N PRO A 32 30.46 2.25 1.59
CA PRO A 32 31.75 1.58 1.51
C PRO A 32 32.05 0.77 2.77
N CYS A 33 32.49 -0.47 2.59
CA CYS A 33 32.89 -1.33 3.70
C CYS A 33 33.99 -2.30 3.31
N GLU A 34 34.80 -2.66 4.30
CA GLU A 34 35.79 -3.71 4.18
C GLU A 34 35.14 -5.03 4.64
N ILE A 35 35.02 -5.98 3.70
CA ILE A 35 34.42 -7.30 3.95
C ILE A 35 35.55 -8.28 4.30
N ARG A 36 35.52 -8.82 5.52
CA ARG A 36 36.43 -9.88 5.96
C ARG A 36 35.92 -11.24 5.49
N ASN A 37 36.82 -12.20 5.27
CA ASN A 37 36.46 -13.57 4.88
C ASN A 37 35.99 -14.45 6.08
N THR A 38 35.61 -13.84 7.19
CA THR A 38 35.13 -14.54 8.39
C THR A 38 33.61 -14.44 8.51
N PRO A 39 32.93 -15.49 9.01
CA PRO A 39 31.48 -15.46 9.21
C PRO A 39 31.07 -14.46 10.30
N THR A 40 31.85 -14.39 11.38
CA THR A 40 31.71 -13.44 12.48
C THR A 40 32.48 -12.15 12.18
N HIS A 41 31.94 -11.00 12.62
CA HIS A 41 32.53 -9.67 12.40
C HIS A 41 32.89 -9.38 10.93
N LYS A 42 32.06 -9.87 10.01
CA LYS A 42 32.27 -9.80 8.55
C LYS A 42 32.46 -8.37 8.01
N TYR A 43 31.80 -7.38 8.59
CA TYR A 43 31.78 -6.01 8.07
C TYR A 43 32.56 -5.06 8.97
N SER A 44 33.49 -4.31 8.37
CA SER A 44 34.17 -3.16 8.97
C SER A 44 33.83 -1.91 8.16
N VAL A 45 33.07 -0.99 8.75
CA VAL A 45 32.58 0.23 8.08
C VAL A 45 33.23 1.45 8.72
N ARG A 46 33.69 2.43 7.94
CA ARG A 46 34.23 3.66 8.52
C ARG A 46 33.10 4.58 8.93
N LYS A 47 33.21 5.18 10.11
CA LYS A 47 32.18 6.11 10.62
C LYS A 47 31.99 7.33 9.70
N GLU A 48 33.06 7.78 9.07
CA GLU A 48 33.05 8.88 8.08
C GLU A 48 32.11 8.58 6.90
N ASP A 49 32.15 7.36 6.37
CA ASP A 49 31.29 6.93 5.24
C ASP A 49 29.81 6.88 5.63
N VAL A 50 29.53 6.52 6.88
CA VAL A 50 28.16 6.50 7.42
C VAL A 50 27.62 7.91 7.60
N LEU A 51 28.45 8.83 8.07
CA LEU A 51 28.10 10.25 8.16
C LEU A 51 27.86 10.84 6.77
N ALA A 52 28.74 10.56 5.81
CA ALA A 52 28.57 10.97 4.42
C ALA A 52 27.24 10.45 3.83
N TYR A 53 26.89 9.19 4.12
CA TYR A 53 25.60 8.63 3.74
C TYR A 53 24.42 9.35 4.43
N MET A 54 24.56 9.71 5.71
CA MET A 54 23.50 10.40 6.45
C MET A 54 23.21 11.80 5.90
N THR A 55 24.24 12.52 5.45
CA THR A 55 24.14 13.86 4.85
C THR A 55 23.46 13.86 3.47
N LYS A 56 23.42 12.74 2.75
CA LYS A 56 22.70 12.62 1.46
C LYS A 56 21.21 12.94 1.61
N SER A 57 20.59 13.45 0.55
CA SER A 57 19.15 13.72 0.54
C SER A 57 18.34 12.42 0.58
N GLU A 58 17.19 12.44 1.26
CA GLU A 58 16.25 11.30 1.27
C GLU A 58 15.80 10.89 -0.14
N ARG A 59 15.75 11.83 -1.10
CA ARG A 59 15.41 11.52 -2.50
C ARG A 59 16.48 10.65 -3.17
N GLU A 60 17.75 10.87 -2.85
CA GLU A 60 18.87 10.11 -3.41
C GLU A 60 18.95 8.73 -2.79
N LYS A 61 18.83 8.66 -1.46
CA LYS A 61 18.78 7.38 -0.71
C LYS A 61 17.66 6.46 -1.20
N ARG A 62 16.51 7.03 -1.57
CA ARG A 62 15.37 6.26 -2.13
C ARG A 62 15.64 5.73 -3.54
N LYS A 63 16.49 6.37 -4.34
CA LYS A 63 16.88 5.87 -5.68
C LYS A 63 17.85 4.70 -5.58
N GLU A 64 18.74 4.71 -4.59
CA GLU A 64 19.75 3.67 -4.36
C GLU A 64 19.15 2.33 -3.88
N ILE A 65 17.96 2.35 -3.26
CA ILE A 65 17.30 1.17 -2.71
C ILE A 65 16.05 0.81 -3.53
N PRO A 66 16.03 -0.34 -4.23
CA PRO A 66 14.86 -0.80 -4.97
C PRO A 66 13.62 -0.91 -4.09
N VAL A 67 12.50 -0.40 -4.60
CA VAL A 67 11.21 -0.48 -3.89
C VAL A 67 10.78 -1.94 -3.74
N GLY A 68 10.32 -2.29 -2.53
CA GLY A 68 9.72 -3.59 -2.26
C GLY A 68 10.65 -4.73 -1.86
N ILE A 69 11.98 -4.59 -1.98
CA ILE A 69 12.94 -5.67 -1.66
C ILE A 69 12.94 -6.07 -0.17
N PHE A 70 12.54 -5.15 0.72
CA PHE A 70 12.45 -5.40 2.16
C PHE A 70 11.01 -5.55 2.66
N ASN A 71 10.02 -5.64 1.77
CA ASN A 71 8.64 -5.83 2.17
C ASN A 71 8.45 -7.23 2.75
N ALA A 72 7.83 -7.31 3.94
CA ALA A 72 7.67 -8.56 4.69
C ALA A 72 6.76 -9.60 3.99
N LYS A 73 5.98 -9.20 2.97
CA LYS A 73 5.08 -10.09 2.25
C LYS A 73 5.82 -10.82 1.14
N LYS A 74 6.37 -11.99 1.45
CA LYS A 74 6.59 -13.01 0.42
C LYS A 74 5.22 -13.47 -0.07
N THR A 75 4.91 -13.29 -1.35
CA THR A 75 3.76 -13.95 -1.98
C THR A 75 4.08 -15.45 -2.14
N ASN A 76 4.16 -16.18 -1.03
CA ASN A 76 4.46 -17.62 -0.99
C ASN A 76 3.27 -18.49 -1.44
N ASN A 77 2.56 -18.08 -2.50
CA ASN A 77 1.50 -18.91 -3.05
C ASN A 77 1.84 -19.25 -4.50
N PRO A 78 2.31 -20.48 -4.81
CA PRO A 78 2.50 -20.90 -6.19
C PRO A 78 1.18 -20.93 -6.97
N ARG A 79 0.01 -21.04 -6.30
CA ARG A 79 -1.32 -20.80 -6.92
C ARG A 79 -1.62 -19.31 -7.15
N ARG A 80 -0.69 -18.41 -6.87
CA ARG A 80 -0.74 -17.01 -7.31
C ARG A 80 0.20 -16.73 -8.47
N THR A 81 1.10 -17.65 -8.81
CA THR A 81 2.01 -17.45 -9.94
C THR A 81 1.32 -17.73 -11.29
N GLU A 82 0.26 -18.55 -11.32
CA GLU A 82 -0.57 -18.77 -12.52
C GLU A 82 -2.04 -18.34 -12.33
N SER A 83 -2.44 -17.96 -11.12
CA SER A 83 -3.76 -17.40 -10.80
C SER A 83 -3.67 -16.04 -10.08
N GLN A 84 -2.66 -15.24 -10.42
CA GLN A 84 -2.72 -13.77 -10.38
C GLN A 84 -2.43 -13.13 -11.75
N GLY A 85 -2.75 -13.84 -12.84
CA GLY A 85 -3.53 -13.23 -13.90
C GLY A 85 -4.99 -13.20 -13.46
N SER A 86 -5.31 -12.38 -12.46
CA SER A 86 -6.68 -11.87 -12.34
C SER A 86 -6.59 -10.44 -12.79
N ASP A 87 -7.12 -10.22 -13.98
CA ASP A 87 -7.38 -8.93 -14.56
C ASP A 87 -7.90 -7.93 -13.52
N CYS A 88 -7.60 -6.65 -13.75
CA CYS A 88 -7.93 -5.47 -12.96
C CYS A 88 -6.88 -5.05 -11.90
N GLY A 89 -6.02 -4.09 -12.27
CA GLY A 89 -5.50 -3.11 -11.30
C GLY A 89 -4.03 -2.70 -11.42
N GLY A 90 -3.38 -2.95 -12.56
CA GLY A 90 -2.08 -2.37 -12.90
C GLY A 90 -2.23 -1.07 -13.69
N TYR A 91 -2.83 -0.05 -13.10
CA TYR A 91 -2.69 1.34 -13.53
C TYR A 91 -2.31 2.13 -12.27
N PHE A 92 -1.13 2.73 -12.27
CA PHE A 92 -0.72 3.88 -11.44
C PHE A 92 -1.40 3.99 -10.06
N ASP A 93 -0.66 3.71 -8.98
CA ASP A 93 -1.02 4.08 -7.60
C ASP A 93 -0.93 5.61 -7.39
N ASP A 94 -1.70 6.35 -8.20
CA ASP A 94 -2.03 7.77 -8.12
C ASP A 94 -3.53 7.96 -7.77
N THR A 95 -4.27 6.89 -7.45
CA THR A 95 -5.71 6.94 -7.18
C THR A 95 -6.07 7.48 -5.79
N ASN A 96 -5.17 8.19 -5.12
CA ASN A 96 -5.56 9.10 -4.03
C ASN A 96 -5.92 10.49 -4.60
N TYR A 97 -6.40 10.54 -5.84
CA TYR A 97 -7.16 11.68 -6.31
C TYR A 97 -8.51 11.67 -5.61
N LYS A 98 -8.54 12.13 -4.35
CA LYS A 98 -9.80 12.54 -3.74
C LYS A 98 -10.39 13.61 -4.65
N LEU A 99 -11.45 13.25 -5.37
CA LEU A 99 -12.27 14.20 -6.13
C LEU A 99 -12.43 15.48 -5.28
N ARG A 100 -12.06 16.65 -5.81
CA ARG A 100 -12.23 17.91 -5.07
C ARG A 100 -13.72 18.24 -4.97
N GLY A 101 -14.12 19.04 -3.97
CA GLY A 101 -15.55 19.24 -3.63
C GLY A 101 -16.49 19.55 -4.80
N LYS A 102 -16.04 20.34 -5.80
CA LYS A 102 -16.83 20.65 -7.01
C LYS A 102 -16.97 19.47 -7.98
N GLU A 103 -15.92 18.66 -8.13
CA GLU A 103 -15.91 17.47 -8.99
C GLU A 103 -16.74 16.34 -8.36
N ARG A 104 -16.70 16.21 -7.03
CA ARG A 104 -17.57 15.27 -6.28
C ARG A 104 -19.04 15.57 -6.47
N ALA A 105 -19.42 16.86 -6.41
CA ALA A 105 -20.81 17.27 -6.57
C ALA A 105 -21.33 16.92 -7.98
N ARG A 106 -20.54 17.22 -9.02
CA ARG A 106 -20.88 16.85 -10.41
C ARG A 106 -20.95 15.34 -10.61
N PHE A 107 -20.02 14.59 -10.03
CA PHE A 107 -20.05 13.12 -10.10
C PHE A 107 -21.25 12.53 -9.36
N LYS A 108 -21.62 13.10 -8.21
CA LYS A 108 -22.83 12.73 -7.48
C LYS A 108 -24.09 12.98 -8.30
N GLU A 109 -24.22 14.16 -8.89
CA GLU A 109 -25.36 14.53 -9.74
C GLU A 109 -25.48 13.61 -10.96
N MET A 110 -24.35 13.27 -11.59
CA MET A 110 -24.33 12.29 -12.67
C MET A 110 -24.83 10.91 -12.22
N LEU A 111 -24.39 10.43 -11.06
CA LEU A 111 -24.85 9.16 -10.50
C LEU A 111 -26.34 9.19 -10.14
N GLU A 112 -26.85 10.31 -9.62
CA GLU A 112 -28.27 10.48 -9.32
C GLU A 112 -29.12 10.43 -10.59
N ASN A 113 -28.66 11.05 -11.68
CA ASN A 113 -29.33 11.00 -12.97
C ASN A 113 -29.31 9.59 -13.58
N LEU A 114 -28.15 8.90 -13.54
CA LEU A 114 -28.01 7.53 -14.04
C LEU A 114 -28.86 6.53 -13.26
N LEU A 115 -29.00 6.73 -11.95
CA LEU A 115 -29.75 5.86 -11.05
C LEU A 115 -31.17 6.36 -10.79
N SER A 116 -31.66 7.32 -11.57
CA SER A 116 -32.99 7.91 -11.40
C SER A 116 -34.11 6.88 -11.56
N ALA A 117 -33.96 5.93 -12.49
CA ALA A 117 -34.91 4.85 -12.75
C ALA A 117 -34.84 3.70 -11.72
N VAL A 118 -33.82 3.68 -10.86
CA VAL A 118 -33.59 2.61 -9.87
C VAL A 118 -34.36 2.92 -8.58
N PRO A 119 -35.01 1.93 -7.95
CA PRO A 119 -35.74 2.14 -6.70
C PRO A 119 -34.83 2.66 -5.60
N ASP A 120 -35.40 3.43 -4.67
CA ASP A 120 -34.63 4.06 -3.58
C ASP A 120 -34.09 3.07 -2.56
N THR A 121 -34.67 1.88 -2.50
CA THR A 121 -34.25 0.79 -1.63
C THR A 121 -33.83 -0.39 -2.47
N LEU A 122 -32.63 -0.90 -2.22
CA LEU A 122 -32.00 -1.97 -2.97
C LEU A 122 -31.55 -3.09 -2.04
N THR A 123 -31.71 -4.33 -2.48
CA THR A 123 -31.10 -5.48 -1.83
C THR A 123 -29.61 -5.57 -2.16
N VAL A 124 -28.84 -6.30 -1.36
CA VAL A 124 -27.40 -6.48 -1.61
C VAL A 124 -27.12 -7.07 -3.00
N ASP A 125 -28.00 -7.94 -3.49
CA ASP A 125 -27.84 -8.62 -4.77
C ASP A 125 -28.10 -7.63 -5.93
N GLU A 126 -29.13 -6.79 -5.83
CA GLU A 126 -29.36 -5.70 -6.80
C GLU A 126 -28.20 -4.69 -6.81
N VAL A 127 -27.62 -4.37 -5.65
CA VAL A 127 -26.43 -3.51 -5.59
C VAL A 127 -25.23 -4.18 -6.24
N ALA A 128 -25.09 -5.51 -6.10
CA ALA A 128 -24.01 -6.26 -6.72
C ALA A 128 -24.09 -6.21 -8.24
N GLU A 129 -25.29 -6.36 -8.79
CA GLU A 129 -25.56 -6.22 -10.22
C GLU A 129 -25.33 -4.79 -10.70
N LEU A 130 -25.84 -3.79 -9.97
CA LEU A 130 -25.75 -2.38 -10.34
C LEU A 130 -24.30 -1.86 -10.37
N THR A 131 -23.50 -2.27 -9.38
CA THR A 131 -22.13 -1.75 -9.20
C THR A 131 -21.05 -2.66 -9.77
N GLY A 132 -21.40 -3.87 -10.17
CA GLY A 132 -20.46 -4.92 -10.56
C GLY A 132 -19.61 -5.46 -9.40
N TYR A 133 -19.85 -5.02 -8.15
CA TYR A 133 -19.14 -5.54 -7.00
C TYR A 133 -19.70 -6.89 -6.54
N HIS A 134 -18.82 -7.81 -6.20
CA HIS A 134 -19.23 -9.08 -5.61
C HIS A 134 -20.04 -8.88 -4.31
N ARG A 135 -21.13 -9.63 -4.13
CA ARG A 135 -22.01 -9.61 -2.94
C ARG A 135 -21.27 -9.52 -1.60
N ARG A 136 -20.24 -10.38 -1.43
CA ARG A 136 -19.41 -10.42 -0.20
C ARG A 136 -18.65 -9.12 0.07
N THR A 137 -18.31 -8.38 -0.99
CA THR A 137 -17.65 -7.07 -0.89
C THR A 137 -18.63 -6.03 -0.39
N ILE A 138 -19.87 -6.03 -0.88
CA ILE A 138 -20.93 -5.13 -0.42
C ILE A 138 -21.30 -5.41 1.04
N LEU A 139 -21.49 -6.68 1.42
CA LEU A 139 -21.70 -7.06 2.82
C LEU A 139 -20.57 -6.58 3.74
N ARG A 140 -19.31 -6.67 3.28
CA ARG A 140 -18.17 -6.13 4.01
C ARG A 140 -18.25 -4.61 4.16
N TYR A 141 -18.68 -3.88 3.14
CA TYR A 141 -18.85 -2.42 3.22
C TYR A 141 -19.95 -2.01 4.20
N VAL A 142 -21.05 -2.76 4.23
CA VAL A 142 -22.12 -2.60 5.23
C VAL A 142 -21.60 -2.87 6.64
N GLN A 143 -20.89 -3.98 6.85
CA GLN A 143 -20.29 -4.33 8.15
C GLN A 143 -19.28 -3.28 8.65
N ARG A 144 -18.50 -2.70 7.72
CA ARG A 144 -17.54 -1.63 8.01
C ARG A 144 -18.16 -0.24 8.12
N LYS A 145 -19.50 -0.13 8.06
CA LYS A 145 -20.25 1.14 8.16
C LYS A 145 -19.88 2.16 7.07
N TYR A 146 -19.36 1.71 5.93
CA TYR A 146 -19.12 2.58 4.79
C TYR A 146 -20.39 2.84 3.98
N ILE A 147 -21.30 1.87 3.98
CA ILE A 147 -22.62 1.96 3.35
C ILE A 147 -23.64 1.70 4.45
N TYR A 148 -24.63 2.58 4.56
CA TYR A 148 -25.74 2.43 5.48
C TYR A 148 -26.74 1.42 4.91
N ALA A 149 -27.13 0.45 5.73
CA ALA A 149 -28.13 -0.56 5.38
C ALA A 149 -28.99 -0.87 6.60
N VAL A 150 -30.26 -1.17 6.37
CA VAL A 150 -31.22 -1.65 7.37
C VAL A 150 -31.38 -3.15 7.23
N ALA A 151 -31.32 -3.87 8.35
CA ALA A 151 -31.57 -5.31 8.37
C ALA A 151 -33.04 -5.57 8.70
N ILE A 152 -33.77 -6.21 7.78
CA ILE A 152 -35.17 -6.61 7.97
C ILE A 152 -35.26 -8.11 7.65
N MET A 153 -35.74 -8.90 8.62
CA MET A 153 -35.92 -10.36 8.47
C MET A 153 -34.67 -11.09 7.91
N GLY A 154 -33.48 -10.71 8.37
CA GLY A 154 -32.21 -11.32 7.96
C GLY A 154 -31.68 -10.88 6.59
N LYS A 155 -32.36 -9.97 5.89
CA LYS A 155 -31.91 -9.35 4.64
C LYS A 155 -31.46 -7.91 4.87
N TYR A 156 -30.44 -7.47 4.13
CA TYR A 156 -29.98 -6.08 4.16
C TYR A 156 -30.59 -5.30 3.01
N TYR A 157 -31.14 -4.14 3.35
CA TYR A 157 -31.70 -3.15 2.45
C TYR A 157 -30.84 -1.90 2.51
N ILE A 158 -30.30 -1.52 1.36
CA ILE A 158 -29.38 -0.40 1.18
C ILE A 158 -30.13 0.72 0.47
N SER A 159 -29.98 1.96 0.93
CA SER A 159 -30.55 3.09 0.22
C SER A 159 -29.68 3.47 -0.99
N LYS A 160 -30.32 3.80 -2.11
CA LYS A 160 -29.66 4.30 -3.34
C LYS A 160 -28.70 5.46 -3.01
N GLN A 161 -29.17 6.40 -2.20
CA GLN A 161 -28.37 7.53 -1.72
C GLN A 161 -27.11 7.11 -0.96
N SER A 162 -27.16 6.04 -0.17
CA SER A 162 -25.97 5.56 0.53
C SER A 162 -24.91 5.01 -0.43
N ILE A 163 -25.32 4.39 -1.54
CA ILE A 163 -24.38 3.86 -2.55
C ILE A 163 -23.75 5.02 -3.30
N ILE A 164 -24.54 5.99 -3.73
CA ILE A 164 -24.07 7.19 -4.43
C ILE A 164 -23.06 7.96 -3.57
N ASN A 165 -23.37 8.18 -2.29
CA ASN A 165 -22.46 8.84 -1.36
C ASN A 165 -21.15 8.05 -1.16
N TYR A 166 -21.23 6.72 -1.13
CA TYR A 166 -20.06 5.86 -1.03
C TYR A 166 -19.18 5.96 -2.29
N LEU A 167 -19.77 5.86 -3.47
CA LEU A 167 -19.06 5.96 -4.75
C LEU A 167 -18.44 7.34 -4.95
N ALA A 168 -19.12 8.41 -4.54
CA ALA A 168 -18.61 9.79 -4.61
C ALA A 168 -17.56 10.13 -3.54
N THR A 169 -17.29 9.22 -2.61
CA THR A 169 -16.33 9.44 -1.50
C THR A 169 -14.99 8.76 -1.68
N ARG A 170 -14.94 7.70 -2.49
CA ARG A 170 -13.72 6.98 -2.82
C ARG A 170 -13.03 7.62 -4.01
#